data_AF-A0A921B812-F1
#
_entry.id   AF-A0A921B812-F1
#
_cell.length_a   1.000
_cell.length_b   1.000
_cell.length_c   1.000
_cell.angle_alpha   90.00
_cell.angle_beta   90.00
_cell.angle_gamma   90.00
#
_symmetry.space_group_name_H-M   'P 1'
#
loop_
_entity.id
_entity.type
_entity.pdbx_description
1 polymer ?
#
loop_
_entity_poly.entity_id
_entity_poly.type
_entity_poly.pdbx_seq_one_letter_code
_entity_poly.pdbx_strand_id
1 'polypeptide(L)' 'MVENNNKINVDELTICDAQINLLISKLKVKLLGSNEIKEKLFQTEIQVSRSGEGIVTLIYHKPLDANWIKKEKKVKF' A
#
# COMPACT_ATOMS: atom_id res chain seq x y z
N MET A 1 -2.95 -11.40 0.65
CA MET A 1 -4.28 -11.77 0.13
C MET A 1 -4.86 -12.92 0.94
N VAL A 2 -6.10 -13.33 0.68
CA VAL A 2 -6.70 -14.53 1.30
C VAL A 2 -7.03 -15.52 0.20
N GLU A 3 -6.54 -16.75 0.35
CA GLU A 3 -6.87 -17.88 -0.51
C GLU A 3 -7.32 -19.04 0.40
N ASN A 4 -8.49 -19.63 0.14
CA ASN A 4 -9.06 -20.70 0.96
C ASN A 4 -9.10 -20.37 2.47
N ASN A 5 -9.51 -19.15 2.84
CA ASN A 5 -9.48 -18.59 4.20
C ASN A 5 -8.09 -18.49 4.85
N ASN A 6 -7.00 -18.79 4.14
CA ASN A 6 -5.64 -18.65 4.61
C ASN A 6 -5.04 -17.34 4.12
N LYS A 7 -4.34 -16.63 5.01
CA LYS A 7 -3.59 -15.43 4.65
C LYS A 7 -2.36 -15.85 3.86
N ILE A 8 -2.27 -15.40 2.62
CA ILE A 8 -1.11 -15.60 1.75
C ILE A 8 -0.32 -14.30 1.61
N ASN A 9 1.00 -14.42 1.62
CA ASN A 9 1.88 -13.34 1.20
C ASN A 9 1.80 -13.23 -0.33
N VAL A 10 1.81 -12.00 -0.84
CA VAL A 10 1.78 -11.74 -2.27
C VAL A 10 2.88 -10.74 -2.54
N ASP A 11 3.90 -11.22 -3.23
CA ASP A 11 5.04 -10.41 -3.65
C ASP A 11 4.82 -9.81 -5.03
N GLU A 12 4.13 -10.53 -5.92
CA GLU A 12 3.79 -10.11 -7.26
C GLU A 12 2.40 -10.58 -7.70
N LEU A 13 1.81 -9.81 -8.61
CA LEU A 13 0.56 -10.10 -9.31
C LEU A 13 0.86 -10.04 -10.81
N THR A 14 1.25 -11.18 -11.39
CA THR A 14 1.66 -11.28 -12.81
C THR A 14 0.53 -11.00 -13.81
N ILE A 15 -0.72 -11.10 -13.37
CA ILE A 15 -1.92 -10.78 -14.16
C ILE A 15 -2.14 -9.26 -14.23
N CYS A 16 -1.58 -8.50 -13.29
CA CYS A 16 -1.74 -7.06 -13.21
C CYS A 16 -0.71 -6.31 -14.06
N ASP A 17 -1.01 -5.04 -14.35
CA ASP A 17 -0.05 -4.13 -14.97
C ASP A 17 1.28 -4.10 -14.17
N ALA A 18 2.41 -4.06 -14.87
CA ALA A 18 3.74 -4.04 -14.24
C ALA A 18 3.91 -2.88 -13.25
N GLN A 19 3.21 -1.76 -13.47
CA GLN A 19 3.21 -0.63 -12.55
C GLN A 19 2.57 -0.96 -11.21
N ILE A 20 1.59 -1.86 -11.15
CA ILE A 20 1.00 -2.33 -9.89
C ILE A 20 2.08 -3.06 -9.07
N ASN A 21 2.84 -3.96 -9.70
CA ASN A 21 3.94 -4.68 -9.01
C ASN A 21 5.04 -3.73 -8.50
N LEU A 22 5.36 -2.68 -9.27
CA LEU A 22 6.27 -1.63 -8.84
C LEU A 22 5.74 -0.88 -7.60
N LEU A 23 4.45 -0.54 -7.59
CA LEU A 23 3.81 0.15 -6.46
C LEU A 23 3.74 -0.74 -5.22
N ILE A 24 3.41 -2.03 -5.38
CA ILE A 24 3.44 -3.02 -4.29
C ILE A 24 4.83 -3.06 -3.66
N SER A 25 5.87 -3.17 -4.49
CA SER A 25 7.26 -3.25 -4.03
C SER A 25 7.70 -1.98 -3.28
N LYS A 26 7.43 -0.80 -3.86
CA LYS A 26 7.72 0.50 -3.22
C LYS A 26 6.97 0.68 -1.90
N LEU A 27 5.71 0.28 -1.87
CA LEU A 27 4.87 0.37 -0.67
C LEU A 27 5.38 -0.56 0.43
N LYS A 28 5.75 -1.81 0.09
CA LYS A 28 6.26 -2.79 1.05
C LYS A 28 7.51 -2.27 1.77
N VAL A 29 8.47 -1.71 1.04
CA VAL A 29 9.67 -1.09 1.62
C VAL A 29 9.32 0.03 2.60
N LYS A 30 8.38 0.91 2.23
CA LYS A 30 7.95 2.03 3.10
C LYS A 30 7.22 1.55 4.36
N LEU A 31 6.33 0.56 4.24
CA LEU A 31 5.59 -0.01 5.37
C LEU A 31 6.51 -0.72 6.35
N LEU A 32 7.53 -1.42 5.85
CA LEU A 32 8.54 -2.07 6.70
C LEU A 32 9.42 -1.05 7.43
N GLY A 33 9.73 0.09 6.79
CA GLY A 33 10.55 1.16 7.36
C GLY A 33 9.83 2.09 8.34
N SER A 34 8.50 2.06 8.43
CA SER A 34 7.73 2.97 9.30
C SER A 34 6.68 2.25 10.14
N ASN A 35 6.91 2.21 11.46
CA ASN A 35 5.98 1.60 12.39
C ASN A 35 4.64 2.35 12.47
N GLU A 36 4.64 3.66 12.20
CA GLU A 36 3.48 4.53 12.33
C GLU A 36 2.51 4.40 11.15
N ILE A 37 3.05 4.15 9.95
CA ILE A 37 2.27 3.92 8.73
C ILE A 37 1.70 2.50 8.71
N LYS A 38 2.40 1.49 9.24
CA LYS A 38 1.88 0.11 9.29
C LYS A 38 0.91 -0.12 10.46
N GLU A 39 1.01 0.66 11.52
CA GLU A 39 0.17 0.48 12.71
C GLU A 39 -1.31 0.60 12.35
N LYS A 40 -2.09 -0.44 12.65
CA LYS A 40 -3.54 -0.53 12.38
C LYS A 40 -3.89 -0.34 10.88
N LEU A 41 -2.94 -0.51 9.96
CA LEU A 41 -3.21 -0.62 8.54
C LEU A 41 -3.98 -1.92 8.30
N PHE A 42 -5.20 -1.80 7.78
CA PHE A 42 -6.08 -2.94 7.53
C PHE A 42 -5.95 -3.42 6.09
N GLN A 43 -5.98 -2.48 5.14
CA GLN A 43 -5.99 -2.78 3.71
C GLN A 43 -5.26 -1.69 2.93
N THR A 44 -4.65 -2.08 1.82
CA THR A 44 -4.17 -1.16 0.78
C THR A 44 -4.87 -1.50 -0.52
N GLU A 45 -5.32 -0.47 -1.22
CA GLU A 45 -5.85 -0.58 -2.57
C GLU A 45 -4.94 0.15 -3.55
N ILE A 46 -4.65 -0.48 -4.68
CA ILE A 46 -3.78 0.06 -5.73
C ILE A 46 -4.56 0.03 -7.03
N GLN A 47 -4.65 1.17 -7.70
CA GLN A 47 -5.32 1.32 -8.99
C GLN A 47 -4.37 2.02 -9.94
N VAL A 48 -4.30 1.55 -11.18
CA VAL A 48 -3.48 2.15 -12.24
C VAL A 48 -4.39 2.48 -13.42
N SER A 49 -4.33 3.70 -13.91
CA SER A 49 -5.06 4.15 -15.09
C SER A 49 -4.41 3.61 -16.37
N ARG A 50 -5.13 3.70 -17.49
CA ARG A 50 -4.56 3.39 -18.81
C ARG A 50 -3.45 4.35 -19.25
N SER A 51 -3.37 5.54 -18.64
CA SER A 51 -2.27 6.51 -18.84
C SER A 51 -1.03 6.18 -18.02
N GLY A 52 -1.07 5.14 -17.17
CA GLY A 52 0.04 4.78 -16.28
C GLY A 52 0.10 5.66 -15.03
N GLU A 53 -1.00 6.26 -14.62
CA GLU A 53 -1.08 6.99 -13.35
C GLU A 53 -1.59 6.05 -12.26
N GLY A 54 -0.81 5.94 -11.18
CA GLY A 54 -1.12 5.06 -10.05
C GLY A 54 -1.70 5.81 -8.86
N ILE A 55 -2.77 5.28 -8.28
CA ILE A 55 -3.33 5.72 -7.01
C ILE A 55 -3.14 4.60 -5.99
N VAL A 56 -2.67 4.96 -4.80
CA VAL A 56 -2.53 4.05 -3.66
C VAL A 56 -3.35 4.60 -2.50
N THR A 57 -4.28 3.79 -2.00
CA THR A 57 -5.16 4.13 -0.89
C THR A 57 -4.83 3.24 0.31
N LEU A 58 -4.59 3.86 1.48
CA LEU A 58 -4.30 3.17 2.73
C LEU A 58 -5.51 3.27 3.67
N ILE A 59 -6.06 2.13 4.09
CA ILE A 59 -7.27 2.03 4.90
C ILE A 59 -6.89 1.55 6.31
N TYR A 60 -7.30 2.31 7.33
CA TYR A 60 -6.88 2.11 8.71
C TYR A 60 -8.05 1.82 9.65
N HIS A 61 -7.81 0.97 10.65
CA HIS A 61 -8.68 0.79 11.83
C HIS A 61 -8.24 1.70 12.98
N LYS A 62 -7.96 2.96 12.66
CA LYS A 62 -7.72 4.05 13.62
C LYS A 62 -8.03 5.39 12.97
N PRO A 63 -8.42 6.42 13.74
CA PRO A 63 -8.45 7.78 13.22
C PRO A 63 -7.04 8.22 12.81
N LEU A 64 -6.94 8.94 11.70
CA LEU A 64 -5.70 9.53 11.23
C LEU A 64 -5.60 10.95 11.79
N ASP A 65 -4.51 11.23 12.50
CA ASP A 65 -4.25 12.54 13.08
C ASP A 65 -3.32 13.39 12.18
N ALA A 66 -3.13 14.65 12.56
CA ALA A 66 -2.26 15.56 11.84
C ALA A 66 -0.78 15.13 11.84
N ASN A 67 -0.33 14.33 12.82
CA ASN A 67 1.03 13.81 12.86
C ASN A 67 1.23 12.71 11.81
N TRP A 68 0.22 11.87 11.58
CA TRP A 68 0.21 10.90 10.50
C TRP A 68 0.34 11.61 9.13
N ILE A 69 -0.48 12.64 8.89
CA ILE A 69 -0.46 13.42 7.62
C ILE A 69 0.89 14.13 7.41
N LYS A 70 1.50 14.69 8.47
CA LYS A 70 2.81 15.37 8.37
C LYS A 70 3.94 14.42 7.99
N LYS A 71 3.87 13.16 8.42
CA LYS A 71 4.85 12.13 8.07
C LYS A 71 4.64 11.59 6.67
N GLU A 72 3.38 11.43 6.27
CA GLU A 72 2.99 11.00 4.92
C GLU A 72 3.38 12.00 3.83
N LYS A 73 3.27 13.32 4.08
CA LYS A 73 3.71 14.35 3.11
C LYS A 73 5.19 14.28 2.69
N LYS A 74 6.04 13.54 3.42
CA LYS A 74 7.44 13.29 3.04
C LYS A 74 7.62 12.10 2.09
N VAL A 75 6.55 11.37 1.82
CA VAL A 75 6.55 10.06 1.16
C VAL A 75 6.12 10.21 -0.30
N LYS A 76 7.04 10.64 -1.18
CA LYS A 76 6.81 10.64 -2.64
C LYS A 76 7.07 9.26 -3.25
N PHE A 77 6.29 8.85 -4.25
CA PHE A 77 6.42 7.57 -4.97
C PHE A 77 7.03 7.76 -6.36
#